data_AF-A0A9X2RQ46-F1
#
_entry.id   AF-A0A9X2RQ46-F1
#
_cell.length_a   1.000
_cell.length_b   1.000
_cell.length_c   1.000
_cell.angle_alpha   90.00
_cell.angle_beta   90.00
_cell.angle_gamma   90.00
#
_symmetry.space_group_name_H-M   'P 1'
#
loop_
_entity.id
_entity.type
_entity.pdbx_description
1 polymer ?
#
loop_
_entity_poly.entity_id
_entity_poly.type
_entity_poly.pdbx_seq_one_letter_code
_entity_poly.pdbx_strand_id
1 'polypeptide(L)'
;MNAAHRAPSVRRTARLAAVAAALALPATTLATTPAHAASSCVVNGVAQPGPVVTGTPGPDVITCSSLDAADRVDALEGNDIITLTGLTQGRVNAGDGRDLIRLIGGATLTPSGDLDGQVGNDLIELNGHVHGTVRGGQDSDAITLFPGATTAGTTRIRAAKGPDSVTFGPGVVNLGLVEGVDDDDIIVVPVNLGTVDGGPGFDICVVGGNRPLNCELP
;
A
#
# COMPACT_ATOMS: atom_id res chain seq x y z
N MET A 1 74.69 -47.49 -65.09
CA MET A 1 74.95 -47.01 -63.71
C MET A 1 74.24 -47.97 -62.77
N ASN A 2 75.00 -48.58 -61.86
CA ASN A 2 74.68 -49.81 -61.13
C ASN A 2 73.91 -49.59 -59.81
N ALA A 3 73.09 -50.61 -59.49
CA ALA A 3 72.89 -51.25 -58.18
C ALA A 3 72.27 -50.47 -56.99
N ALA A 4 70.99 -50.80 -56.76
CA ALA A 4 70.42 -51.50 -55.59
C ALA A 4 71.03 -51.34 -54.15
N HIS A 5 70.10 -50.91 -53.27
CA HIS A 5 69.77 -51.37 -51.91
C HIS A 5 70.82 -51.59 -50.81
N ARG A 6 70.58 -50.88 -49.68
CA ARG A 6 70.91 -51.31 -48.30
C ARG A 6 69.75 -50.96 -47.36
N ALA A 7 69.24 -51.95 -46.63
CA ALA A 7 68.29 -51.85 -45.50
C ALA A 7 69.05 -51.42 -44.21
N PRO A 8 68.42 -50.97 -43.08
CA PRO A 8 67.51 -51.81 -42.27
C PRO A 8 66.39 -51.07 -41.49
N SER A 9 65.59 -51.92 -40.83
CA SER A 9 64.47 -51.72 -39.90
C SER A 9 64.72 -50.81 -38.69
N VAL A 10 63.68 -50.12 -38.19
CA VAL A 10 63.32 -50.06 -36.75
C VAL A 10 61.81 -49.85 -36.59
N ARG A 11 61.16 -50.75 -35.84
CA ARG A 11 59.80 -50.60 -35.29
C ARG A 11 59.81 -49.59 -34.13
N ARG A 12 58.75 -48.80 -33.94
CA ARG A 12 58.15 -48.54 -32.61
C ARG A 12 56.83 -47.76 -32.69
N THR A 13 55.82 -48.43 -32.17
CA THR A 13 54.60 -47.92 -31.55
C THR A 13 54.83 -46.69 -30.66
N ALA A 14 53.91 -45.72 -30.66
CA ALA A 14 53.04 -45.41 -29.52
C ALA A 14 52.48 -43.96 -29.53
N ARG A 15 51.15 -43.90 -29.38
CA ARG A 15 50.39 -43.09 -28.42
C ARG A 15 50.09 -41.59 -28.67
N LEU A 16 48.79 -41.30 -28.41
CA LEU A 16 48.15 -40.06 -27.92
C LEU A 16 47.96 -38.96 -28.99
N ALA A 17 46.82 -38.29 -29.11
CA ALA A 17 45.83 -37.93 -28.10
C ALA A 17 44.40 -37.88 -28.68
N ALA A 18 43.42 -38.37 -27.92
CA ALA A 18 42.03 -38.04 -28.14
C ALA A 18 41.77 -36.68 -27.48
N VAL A 19 41.41 -35.67 -28.28
CA VAL A 19 40.97 -34.37 -27.81
C VAL A 19 39.49 -34.49 -27.43
N ALA A 20 39.20 -34.57 -26.14
CA ALA A 20 37.84 -34.43 -25.63
C ALA A 20 37.50 -32.93 -25.58
N ALA A 21 36.75 -32.43 -26.57
CA ALA A 21 36.17 -31.10 -26.53
C ALA A 21 34.94 -31.14 -25.62
N ALA A 22 35.09 -30.65 -24.38
CA ALA A 22 33.97 -30.41 -23.48
C ALA A 22 33.20 -29.16 -23.96
N LEU A 23 31.99 -29.35 -24.50
CA LEU A 23 31.04 -28.26 -24.73
C LEU A 23 30.54 -27.76 -23.37
N ALA A 24 31.01 -26.59 -22.94
CA ALA A 24 30.39 -25.84 -21.85
C ALA A 24 29.11 -25.17 -22.37
N LEU A 25 27.95 -25.71 -22.00
CA LEU A 25 26.67 -25.01 -22.20
C LEU A 25 26.58 -23.84 -21.20
N PRO A 26 26.19 -22.63 -21.64
CA PRO A 26 25.90 -21.54 -20.72
C PRO A 26 24.64 -21.90 -19.93
N ALA A 27 24.80 -22.04 -18.61
CA ALA A 27 23.68 -22.15 -17.69
C ALA A 27 22.92 -20.81 -17.68
N THR A 28 21.82 -20.75 -18.42
CA THR A 28 20.85 -19.65 -18.30
C THR A 28 20.22 -19.75 -16.93
N THR A 29 20.65 -18.90 -16.00
CA THR A 29 19.97 -18.71 -14.73
C THR A 29 18.62 -18.07 -15.03
N LEU A 30 17.56 -18.89 -15.02
CA LEU A 30 16.19 -18.41 -14.97
C LEU A 30 16.05 -17.62 -13.66
N ALA A 31 16.00 -16.30 -13.75
CA ALA A 31 15.57 -15.47 -12.63
C ALA A 31 14.12 -15.85 -12.35
N THR A 32 13.88 -16.57 -11.25
CA THR A 32 12.54 -16.75 -10.72
C THR A 32 12.08 -15.37 -10.29
N THR A 33 11.27 -14.70 -11.11
CA THR A 33 10.52 -13.53 -10.65
C THR A 33 9.74 -13.98 -9.41
N PRO A 34 9.86 -13.30 -8.26
CA PRO A 34 9.02 -13.63 -7.11
C PRO A 34 7.58 -13.64 -7.59
N ALA A 35 6.83 -14.68 -7.21
CA ALA A 35 5.38 -14.70 -7.39
C ALA A 35 4.80 -13.68 -6.42
N HIS A 36 4.86 -12.39 -6.79
CA HIS A 36 4.08 -11.36 -6.16
C HIS A 36 2.61 -11.74 -6.37
N ALA A 37 1.85 -11.83 -5.28
CA ALA A 37 0.44 -12.10 -5.37
C ALA A 37 -0.18 -10.89 -6.05
N ALA A 38 -0.44 -10.99 -7.35
CA ALA A 38 -0.97 -9.91 -8.15
C ALA A 38 -2.13 -9.24 -7.40
N SER A 39 -2.12 -7.90 -7.34
CA SER A 39 -3.24 -7.12 -6.83
C SER A 39 -4.52 -7.66 -7.39
N SER A 40 -5.46 -7.94 -6.49
CA SER A 40 -6.74 -8.53 -6.83
C SER A 40 -7.78 -7.45 -6.67
N CYS A 41 -7.84 -6.54 -7.63
CA CYS A 41 -8.82 -5.47 -7.67
C CYS A 41 -9.86 -5.71 -8.77
N VAL A 42 -11.06 -5.23 -8.52
CA VAL A 42 -12.19 -5.23 -9.46
C VAL A 42 -12.72 -3.81 -9.52
N VAL A 43 -12.73 -3.22 -10.71
CA VAL A 43 -13.29 -1.90 -11.00
C VAL A 43 -14.55 -2.11 -11.84
N ASN A 44 -15.71 -1.71 -11.31
CA ASN A 44 -17.01 -1.84 -12.00
C ASN A 44 -17.30 -3.27 -12.48
N GLY A 45 -16.92 -4.28 -11.69
CA GLY A 45 -17.09 -5.69 -12.02
C GLY A 45 -16.02 -6.28 -12.94
N VAL A 46 -15.07 -5.48 -13.42
CA VAL A 46 -13.96 -5.92 -14.26
C VAL A 46 -12.69 -6.06 -13.44
N ALA A 47 -12.07 -7.24 -13.45
CA ALA A 47 -10.80 -7.47 -12.79
C ALA A 47 -9.70 -6.61 -13.41
N GLN A 48 -8.99 -5.85 -12.56
CA GLN A 48 -7.86 -5.02 -12.94
C GLN A 48 -6.60 -5.58 -12.27
N PRO A 49 -5.63 -6.11 -13.04
CA PRO A 49 -4.36 -6.52 -12.47
C PRO A 49 -3.51 -5.30 -12.12
N GLY A 50 -2.70 -5.40 -11.07
CA GLY A 50 -1.69 -4.38 -10.80
C GLY A 50 -0.57 -4.31 -11.84
N PRO A 51 0.38 -3.38 -11.64
CA PRO A 51 0.58 -2.60 -10.42
C PRO A 51 -0.24 -1.30 -10.33
N VAL A 52 -0.97 -0.94 -11.40
CA VAL A 52 -1.79 0.27 -11.42
C VAL A 52 -3.23 -0.12 -11.74
N VAL A 53 -4.11 0.12 -10.79
CA VAL A 53 -5.56 -0.03 -10.90
C VAL A 53 -6.14 1.35 -11.11
N THR A 54 -6.78 1.56 -12.26
CA THR A 54 -7.32 2.86 -12.63
C THR A 54 -8.82 2.79 -12.77
N GLY A 55 -9.51 3.75 -12.16
CA GLY A 55 -10.91 4.03 -12.33
C GLY A 55 -11.24 4.65 -13.69
N THR A 56 -12.42 5.24 -13.78
CA THR A 56 -12.91 6.04 -14.89
C THR A 56 -13.13 7.48 -14.40
N PRO A 57 -13.33 8.48 -15.27
CA PRO A 57 -13.67 9.84 -14.82
C PRO A 57 -15.09 9.99 -14.23
N GLY A 58 -15.76 8.90 -13.90
CA GLY A 58 -17.09 8.93 -13.31
C GLY A 58 -17.21 7.90 -12.20
N PRO A 59 -18.36 7.83 -11.50
CA PRO A 59 -18.50 7.02 -10.29
C PRO A 59 -18.14 5.55 -10.51
N ASP A 60 -17.15 5.09 -9.77
CA ASP A 60 -16.66 3.73 -9.79
C ASP A 60 -16.98 2.97 -8.50
N VAL A 61 -17.12 1.65 -8.64
CA VAL A 61 -17.09 0.72 -7.52
C VAL A 61 -15.82 -0.12 -7.64
N ILE A 62 -14.88 0.13 -6.74
CA ILE A 62 -13.57 -0.51 -6.70
C ILE A 62 -13.51 -1.42 -5.47
N THR A 63 -13.19 -2.69 -5.65
CA THR A 63 -12.96 -3.62 -4.54
C THR A 63 -11.61 -4.28 -4.70
N CYS A 64 -10.75 -4.19 -3.68
CA CYS A 64 -9.43 -4.81 -3.66
C CYS A 64 -9.29 -5.77 -2.48
N SER A 65 -9.03 -7.05 -2.75
CA SER A 65 -8.74 -8.04 -1.69
C SER A 65 -7.26 -8.09 -1.28
N SER A 66 -6.36 -7.52 -2.08
CA SER A 66 -4.98 -7.27 -1.72
C SER A 66 -4.38 -6.17 -2.60
N LEU A 67 -3.46 -5.40 -2.01
CA LEU A 67 -2.62 -4.42 -2.70
C LEU A 67 -1.19 -4.60 -2.19
N ASP A 68 -0.27 -5.02 -3.06
CA ASP A 68 1.15 -5.12 -2.74
C ASP A 68 1.76 -3.73 -2.57
N ALA A 69 2.95 -3.64 -1.96
CA ALA A 69 3.57 -2.36 -1.61
C ALA A 69 3.86 -1.44 -2.81
N ALA A 70 4.01 -2.00 -4.01
CA ALA A 70 4.24 -1.24 -5.24
C ALA A 70 2.94 -0.89 -5.97
N ASP A 71 1.81 -1.42 -5.53
CA ASP A 71 0.54 -1.23 -6.21
C ASP A 71 -0.07 0.14 -5.88
N ARG A 72 -0.79 0.68 -6.85
CA ARG A 72 -1.56 1.92 -6.71
C ARG A 72 -2.95 1.78 -7.30
N VAL A 73 -3.94 2.25 -6.54
CA VAL A 73 -5.30 2.53 -7.01
C VAL A 73 -5.43 4.04 -7.21
N ASP A 74 -5.90 4.45 -8.39
CA ASP A 74 -6.33 5.82 -8.67
C ASP A 74 -7.77 5.75 -9.19
N ALA A 75 -8.76 6.23 -8.42
CA ALA A 75 -10.16 6.19 -8.87
C ALA A 75 -10.52 7.34 -9.82
N LEU A 76 -9.72 8.42 -9.81
CA LEU A 76 -9.74 9.56 -10.76
C LEU A 76 -10.78 10.63 -10.39
N GLU A 77 -11.75 10.90 -11.26
CA GLU A 77 -12.83 11.86 -11.00
C GLU A 77 -14.09 11.05 -10.75
N GLY A 78 -14.98 11.48 -9.86
CA GLY A 78 -16.21 10.73 -9.61
C GLY A 78 -16.66 10.82 -8.17
N ASN A 79 -17.71 10.08 -7.84
CA ASN A 79 -18.04 9.81 -6.44
C ASN A 79 -17.88 8.31 -6.28
N ASP A 80 -16.70 7.88 -5.89
CA ASP A 80 -16.25 6.51 -5.96
C ASP A 80 -16.49 5.78 -4.65
N ILE A 81 -16.67 4.46 -4.75
CA ILE A 81 -16.74 3.57 -3.58
C ILE A 81 -15.59 2.59 -3.68
N ILE A 82 -14.62 2.74 -2.78
CA ILE A 82 -13.42 1.91 -2.72
C ILE A 82 -13.50 1.03 -1.48
N THR A 83 -13.52 -0.29 -1.66
CA THR A 83 -13.61 -1.26 -0.56
C THR A 83 -12.38 -2.17 -0.52
N LEU A 84 -11.68 -2.14 0.61
CA LEU A 84 -10.48 -2.91 0.88
C LEU A 84 -10.84 -4.08 1.80
N THR A 85 -10.72 -5.30 1.28
CA THR A 85 -11.19 -6.51 1.98
C THR A 85 -10.08 -7.35 2.58
N GLY A 86 -8.81 -7.00 2.36
CA GLY A 86 -7.66 -7.76 2.85
C GLY A 86 -6.44 -6.90 3.12
N LEU A 87 -5.27 -7.40 2.74
CA LEU A 87 -3.99 -6.75 3.04
C LEU A 87 -3.72 -5.58 2.09
N THR A 88 -3.52 -4.39 2.62
CA THR A 88 -3.20 -3.17 1.85
C THR A 88 -1.83 -2.65 2.26
N GLN A 89 -0.86 -2.86 1.39
CA GLN A 89 0.51 -2.35 1.50
C GLN A 89 0.80 -1.19 0.55
N GLY A 90 0.05 -1.10 -0.54
CA GLY A 90 0.16 -0.06 -1.57
C GLY A 90 -0.63 1.21 -1.24
N ARG A 91 -0.78 2.05 -2.26
CA ARG A 91 -1.45 3.36 -2.19
C ARG A 91 -2.84 3.31 -2.80
N VAL A 92 -3.79 3.99 -2.16
CA VAL A 92 -5.12 4.26 -2.70
C VAL A 92 -5.32 5.77 -2.71
N ASN A 93 -5.58 6.31 -3.89
CA ASN A 93 -6.03 7.68 -4.09
C ASN A 93 -7.48 7.61 -4.59
N ALA A 94 -8.40 8.25 -3.87
CA ALA A 94 -9.79 8.29 -4.31
C ALA A 94 -9.95 9.29 -5.48
N GLY A 95 -9.46 10.51 -5.29
CA GLY A 95 -9.29 11.45 -6.39
C GLY A 95 -10.20 12.65 -6.23
N ASP A 96 -10.78 13.14 -7.32
CA ASP A 96 -11.65 14.32 -7.29
C ASP A 96 -13.11 13.89 -7.15
N GLY A 97 -13.76 14.37 -6.09
CA GLY A 97 -15.21 14.31 -5.88
C GLY A 97 -15.55 13.94 -4.45
N ARG A 98 -16.66 13.24 -4.24
CA ARG A 98 -17.05 12.78 -2.90
C ARG A 98 -16.98 11.26 -2.87
N ASP A 99 -15.89 10.78 -2.32
CA ASP A 99 -15.54 9.39 -2.32
C ASP A 99 -15.81 8.72 -0.98
N LEU A 100 -15.84 7.39 -1.04
CA LEU A 100 -16.01 6.53 0.11
C LEU A 100 -14.93 5.45 0.11
N ILE A 101 -13.98 5.55 1.02
CA ILE A 101 -12.96 4.53 1.25
C ILE A 101 -13.37 3.68 2.46
N ARG A 102 -13.44 2.35 2.28
CA ARG A 102 -13.80 1.39 3.32
C ARG A 102 -12.70 0.37 3.55
N LEU A 103 -12.16 0.34 4.77
CA LEU A 103 -11.36 -0.80 5.24
C LEU A 103 -12.26 -1.70 6.09
N ILE A 104 -12.69 -2.85 5.54
CA ILE A 104 -13.68 -3.70 6.25
C ILE A 104 -13.08 -4.40 7.49
N GLY A 105 -13.95 -4.96 8.32
CA GLY A 105 -13.54 -5.77 9.47
C GLY A 105 -12.65 -6.95 9.06
N GLY A 106 -11.47 -7.06 9.69
CA GLY A 106 -10.45 -8.08 9.38
C GLY A 106 -9.49 -7.71 8.25
N ALA A 107 -9.74 -6.65 7.48
CA ALA A 107 -8.77 -6.12 6.54
C ALA A 107 -7.63 -5.39 7.30
N THR A 108 -6.48 -5.22 6.65
CA THR A 108 -5.30 -4.59 7.28
C THR A 108 -4.70 -3.56 6.35
N LEU A 109 -4.68 -2.31 6.80
CA LEU A 109 -3.81 -1.28 6.25
C LEU A 109 -2.45 -1.38 6.95
N THR A 110 -1.44 -1.85 6.25
CA THR A 110 -0.11 -2.06 6.84
C THR A 110 0.64 -0.75 7.05
N PRO A 111 1.78 -0.71 7.76
CA PRO A 111 2.56 0.51 7.94
C PRO A 111 3.02 1.20 6.64
N SER A 112 3.13 0.47 5.51
CA SER A 112 3.43 1.08 4.20
C SER A 112 2.18 1.47 3.42
N GLY A 113 1.01 0.98 3.84
CA GLY A 113 -0.26 1.24 3.21
C GLY A 113 -0.68 2.69 3.43
N ASP A 114 -1.30 3.26 2.40
CA ASP A 114 -1.60 4.68 2.34
C ASP A 114 -2.97 4.91 1.69
N LEU A 115 -3.88 5.55 2.41
CA LEU A 115 -5.21 5.93 1.92
C LEU A 115 -5.28 7.46 1.88
N ASP A 116 -5.82 7.99 0.80
CA ASP A 116 -5.90 9.43 0.55
C ASP A 116 -7.19 9.72 -0.21
N GLY A 117 -8.10 10.49 0.41
CA GLY A 117 -9.35 10.91 -0.25
C GLY A 117 -9.10 11.89 -1.41
N GLN A 118 -8.06 12.70 -1.30
CA GLN A 118 -7.64 13.73 -2.27
C GLN A 118 -8.50 14.99 -2.27
N VAL A 119 -9.44 15.18 -3.19
CA VAL A 119 -10.14 16.45 -3.38
C VAL A 119 -11.63 16.25 -3.27
N GLY A 120 -12.26 16.99 -2.36
CA GLY A 120 -13.69 17.00 -2.13
C GLY A 120 -14.06 16.32 -0.81
N ASN A 121 -15.34 16.33 -0.47
CA ASN A 121 -15.78 15.99 0.90
C ASN A 121 -15.88 14.48 1.10
N ASP A 122 -14.79 13.82 1.45
CA ASP A 122 -14.68 12.37 1.47
C ASP A 122 -15.12 11.72 2.79
N LEU A 123 -15.48 10.44 2.70
CA LEU A 123 -15.77 9.60 3.85
C LEU A 123 -14.82 8.40 3.89
N ILE A 124 -14.06 8.29 4.97
CA ILE A 124 -13.13 7.18 5.19
C ILE A 124 -13.60 6.37 6.40
N GLU A 125 -14.11 5.16 6.14
CA GLU A 125 -14.65 4.23 7.13
C GLU A 125 -13.66 3.09 7.41
N LEU A 126 -13.18 3.00 8.65
CA LEU A 126 -12.13 2.07 9.05
C LEU A 126 -12.64 1.10 10.11
N ASN A 127 -12.84 -0.17 9.74
CA ASN A 127 -13.32 -1.24 10.62
C ASN A 127 -12.25 -2.31 10.88
N GLY A 128 -11.12 -2.24 10.18
CA GLY A 128 -10.02 -3.21 10.22
C GLY A 128 -8.83 -2.79 11.09
N HIS A 129 -7.68 -3.40 10.81
CA HIS A 129 -6.40 -3.06 11.43
C HIS A 129 -5.76 -1.90 10.68
N VAL A 130 -5.70 -0.72 11.30
CA VAL A 130 -5.19 0.51 10.71
C VAL A 130 -3.78 0.77 11.24
N HIS A 131 -2.74 0.31 10.55
CA HIS A 131 -1.34 0.51 10.96
C HIS A 131 -0.58 1.49 10.04
N GLY A 132 -1.18 1.84 8.91
CA GLY A 132 -0.62 2.74 7.90
C GLY A 132 -1.05 4.19 8.05
N THR A 133 -1.05 4.89 6.92
CA THR A 133 -1.43 6.30 6.84
C THR A 133 -2.80 6.45 6.20
N VAL A 134 -3.61 7.35 6.76
CA VAL A 134 -4.91 7.74 6.24
C VAL A 134 -4.94 9.26 6.19
N ARG A 135 -5.32 9.82 5.06
CA ARG A 135 -5.51 11.26 4.83
C ARG A 135 -6.91 11.51 4.30
N GLY A 136 -7.62 12.48 4.87
CA GLY A 136 -8.89 12.99 4.31
C GLY A 136 -8.58 13.58 2.94
N GLY A 137 -7.83 14.67 2.92
CA GLY A 137 -7.44 15.30 1.66
C GLY A 137 -7.64 16.81 1.72
N GLN A 138 -8.45 17.32 0.81
CA GLN A 138 -8.86 18.72 0.74
C GLN A 138 -10.38 18.79 0.84
N ASP A 139 -10.86 19.88 1.42
CA ASP A 139 -12.26 20.19 1.69
C ASP A 139 -12.74 19.59 3.02
N SER A 140 -13.99 19.16 3.16
CA SER A 140 -14.54 18.73 4.46
C SER A 140 -14.70 17.23 4.54
N ASP A 141 -13.73 16.56 5.16
CA ASP A 141 -13.61 15.12 5.22
C ASP A 141 -14.09 14.54 6.55
N ALA A 142 -14.47 13.27 6.50
CA ALA A 142 -14.85 12.50 7.68
C ALA A 142 -14.07 11.19 7.74
N ILE A 143 -13.24 11.03 8.77
CA ILE A 143 -12.49 9.81 9.06
C ILE A 143 -13.09 9.15 10.30
N THR A 144 -13.69 7.98 10.14
CA THR A 144 -14.33 7.24 11.23
C THR A 144 -13.69 5.88 11.44
N LEU A 145 -13.21 5.63 12.65
CA LEU A 145 -12.78 4.30 13.09
C LEU A 145 -13.92 3.64 13.85
N PHE A 146 -14.53 2.60 13.28
CA PHE A 146 -15.68 1.94 13.89
C PHE A 146 -15.27 1.01 15.04
N PRO A 147 -16.21 0.67 15.95
CA PRO A 147 -15.97 -0.32 16.99
C PRO A 147 -15.39 -1.62 16.41
N GLY A 148 -14.27 -2.07 16.96
CA GLY A 148 -13.52 -3.24 16.48
C GLY A 148 -12.30 -2.92 15.62
N ALA A 149 -12.17 -1.67 15.12
CA ALA A 149 -10.93 -1.22 14.50
C ALA A 149 -9.79 -1.17 15.53
N THR A 150 -8.56 -1.41 15.07
CA THR A 150 -7.37 -1.32 15.91
C THR A 150 -6.33 -0.41 15.28
N THR A 151 -5.65 0.40 16.09
CA THR A 151 -4.50 1.18 15.67
C THR A 151 -3.19 0.57 16.15
N ALA A 152 -2.06 1.08 15.68
CA ALA A 152 -0.71 0.78 16.12
C ALA A 152 0.08 2.07 16.33
N GLY A 153 1.28 1.98 16.92
CA GLY A 153 2.16 3.16 17.06
C GLY A 153 2.62 3.76 15.72
N THR A 154 2.45 3.04 14.62
CA THR A 154 2.75 3.51 13.26
C THR A 154 1.59 4.23 12.59
N THR A 155 0.37 4.12 13.14
CA THR A 155 -0.83 4.72 12.57
C THR A 155 -0.67 6.23 12.47
N ARG A 156 -0.96 6.76 11.29
CA ARG A 156 -1.06 8.21 11.06
C ARG A 156 -2.41 8.51 10.43
N ILE A 157 -3.23 9.26 11.13
CA ILE A 157 -4.49 9.79 10.61
C ILE A 157 -4.32 11.30 10.52
N ARG A 158 -4.51 11.86 9.34
CA ARG A 158 -4.51 13.30 9.11
C ARG A 158 -5.83 13.67 8.46
N ALA A 159 -6.55 14.61 9.04
CA ALA A 159 -7.75 15.15 8.43
C ALA A 159 -7.35 15.90 7.13
N ALA A 160 -6.30 16.73 7.26
CA ALA A 160 -5.58 17.44 6.22
C ALA A 160 -6.10 18.87 6.00
N LYS A 161 -6.58 19.25 4.82
CA LYS A 161 -6.90 20.66 4.56
C LYS A 161 -8.41 20.86 4.47
N GLY A 162 -8.94 21.62 5.41
CA GLY A 162 -10.33 22.04 5.45
C GLY A 162 -10.99 21.58 6.75
N PRO A 163 -12.26 21.96 7.00
CA PRO A 163 -12.87 21.67 8.29
C PRO A 163 -13.32 20.22 8.33
N ASP A 164 -12.56 19.39 9.02
CA ASP A 164 -12.69 17.95 8.98
C ASP A 164 -13.24 17.38 10.30
N SER A 165 -13.54 16.08 10.26
CA SER A 165 -13.90 15.32 11.45
C SER A 165 -13.16 13.99 11.53
N VAL A 166 -12.55 13.73 12.70
CA VAL A 166 -11.91 12.46 13.01
C VAL A 166 -12.56 11.86 14.24
N THR A 167 -13.24 10.72 14.09
CA THR A 167 -13.98 10.08 15.18
C THR A 167 -13.53 8.64 15.42
N PHE A 168 -13.12 8.36 16.65
CA PHE A 168 -12.84 7.01 17.12
C PHE A 168 -14.05 6.45 17.85
N GLY A 169 -14.56 5.33 17.36
CA GLY A 169 -15.67 4.62 17.96
C GLY A 169 -15.32 4.03 19.33
N PRO A 170 -16.33 3.67 20.13
CA PRO A 170 -16.13 3.04 21.44
C PRO A 170 -15.17 1.84 21.38
N GLY A 171 -14.20 1.81 22.30
CA GLY A 171 -13.23 0.74 22.42
C GLY A 171 -12.04 0.83 21.46
N VAL A 172 -12.05 1.76 20.50
CA VAL A 172 -10.86 2.04 19.67
C VAL A 172 -9.89 2.89 20.47
N VAL A 173 -8.63 2.46 20.54
CA VAL A 173 -7.56 3.18 21.21
C VAL A 173 -6.68 3.83 20.15
N ASN A 174 -6.35 5.11 20.29
CA ASN A 174 -5.28 5.73 19.53
C ASN A 174 -3.92 5.37 20.15
N LEU A 175 -3.08 4.67 19.38
CA LEU A 175 -1.69 4.38 19.72
C LEU A 175 -0.69 5.22 18.90
N GLY A 176 -1.16 5.89 17.85
CA GLY A 176 -0.33 6.57 16.85
C GLY A 176 -0.50 8.09 16.91
N LEU A 177 -0.57 8.69 15.73
CA LEU A 177 -0.73 10.12 15.53
C LEU A 177 -2.07 10.41 14.84
N VAL A 178 -2.83 11.33 15.42
CA VAL A 178 -4.03 11.91 14.83
C VAL A 178 -3.80 13.41 14.75
N GLU A 179 -3.90 13.97 13.55
CA GLU A 179 -3.74 15.39 13.27
C GLU A 179 -4.97 15.92 12.54
N GLY A 180 -5.45 17.11 12.93
CA GLY A 180 -6.40 17.89 12.13
C GLY A 180 -5.70 18.48 10.89
N VAL A 181 -4.57 19.16 11.15
CA VAL A 181 -3.70 19.85 10.20
C VAL A 181 -4.18 21.28 9.93
N ASP A 182 -4.82 21.61 8.81
CA ASP A 182 -5.17 22.99 8.47
C ASP A 182 -6.68 23.21 8.58
N ASP A 183 -7.08 24.38 9.11
CA ASP A 183 -8.49 24.82 9.32
C ASP A 183 -9.12 24.23 10.59
N ASP A 184 -10.43 24.43 10.78
CA ASP A 184 -11.12 24.16 12.06
C ASP A 184 -11.61 22.70 12.13
N ASP A 185 -11.03 21.88 13.00
CA ASP A 185 -11.32 20.44 13.07
C ASP A 185 -12.13 19.99 14.28
N ILE A 186 -12.82 18.86 14.12
CA ILE A 186 -13.46 18.12 15.23
C ILE A 186 -12.81 16.75 15.39
N ILE A 187 -12.08 16.56 16.49
CA ILE A 187 -11.38 15.32 16.78
C ILE A 187 -11.92 14.67 18.06
N VAL A 188 -12.49 13.48 17.93
CA VAL A 188 -13.05 12.70 19.05
C VAL A 188 -12.27 11.41 19.22
N VAL A 189 -11.46 11.33 20.27
CA VAL A 189 -10.61 10.18 20.59
C VAL A 189 -10.85 9.74 22.04
N PRO A 190 -11.81 8.83 22.30
CA PRO A 190 -12.20 8.48 23.67
C PRO A 190 -11.08 7.86 24.50
N VAL A 191 -10.14 7.15 23.87
CA VAL A 191 -8.95 6.58 24.53
C VAL A 191 -7.71 6.88 23.69
N ASN A 192 -6.87 7.78 24.19
CA ASN A 192 -5.66 8.26 23.56
C ASN A 192 -4.43 7.89 24.38
N LEU A 193 -3.60 7.00 23.83
CA LEU A 193 -2.26 6.68 24.34
C LEU A 193 -1.16 7.16 23.37
N GLY A 194 -1.55 7.71 22.21
CA GLY A 194 -0.68 8.31 21.23
C GLY A 194 -0.67 9.84 21.36
N THR A 195 -0.62 10.51 20.21
CA THR A 195 -0.72 11.97 20.07
C THR A 195 -1.99 12.33 19.31
N VAL A 196 -2.68 13.35 19.81
CA VAL A 196 -3.74 14.07 19.09
C VAL A 196 -3.30 15.53 19.03
N ASP A 197 -3.32 16.10 17.84
CA ASP A 197 -2.91 17.47 17.56
C ASP A 197 -3.97 18.09 16.64
N GLY A 198 -4.63 19.18 17.05
CA GLY A 198 -5.59 19.88 16.17
C GLY A 198 -4.84 20.47 14.98
N GLY A 199 -4.00 21.46 15.26
CA GLY A 199 -3.11 22.05 14.28
C GLY A 199 -3.32 23.55 14.22
N PRO A 200 -2.98 24.19 13.09
CA PRO A 200 -3.48 25.53 12.78
C PRO A 200 -5.00 25.57 12.55
N GLY A 201 -5.72 26.25 13.43
CA GLY A 201 -7.16 26.43 13.29
C GLY A 201 -7.83 26.75 14.61
N PHE A 202 -9.15 26.67 14.66
CA PHE A 202 -9.91 26.50 15.88
C PHE A 202 -10.41 25.04 15.96
N ASP A 203 -9.77 24.26 16.81
CA ASP A 203 -9.95 22.82 16.91
C ASP A 203 -10.71 22.42 18.18
N ILE A 204 -11.68 21.52 18.00
CA ILE A 204 -12.44 20.91 19.09
C ILE A 204 -11.98 19.47 19.26
N CYS A 205 -11.30 19.20 20.38
CA CYS A 205 -10.70 17.89 20.63
C CYS A 205 -11.28 17.26 21.89
N VAL A 206 -12.21 16.30 21.72
CA VAL A 206 -12.76 15.53 22.84
C VAL A 206 -11.91 14.27 23.03
N VAL A 207 -10.90 14.38 23.90
CA VAL A 207 -9.85 13.35 24.04
C VAL A 207 -9.77 12.81 25.47
N GLY A 208 -9.88 11.49 25.62
CA GLY A 208 -9.61 10.80 26.89
C GLY A 208 -8.18 10.25 26.93
N GLY A 209 -7.44 10.43 28.03
CA GLY A 209 -6.06 9.91 28.16
C GLY A 209 -5.00 10.99 28.01
N ASN A 210 -4.03 10.78 27.11
CA ASN A 210 -2.99 11.79 26.81
C ASN A 210 -3.66 13.08 26.32
N ARG A 211 -3.21 14.22 26.85
CA ARG A 211 -3.76 15.53 26.51
C ARG A 211 -3.51 15.85 25.02
N PRO A 212 -4.48 16.44 24.31
CA PRO A 212 -4.27 16.89 22.95
C PRO A 212 -3.37 18.14 22.91
N LEU A 213 -2.79 18.39 21.74
CA LEU A 213 -2.03 19.59 21.40
C LEU A 213 -2.86 20.47 20.46
N ASN A 214 -2.63 21.78 20.50
CA ASN A 214 -3.27 22.76 19.61
C ASN A 214 -4.78 22.53 19.48
N CYS A 215 -5.48 22.49 20.62
CA CYS A 215 -6.94 22.42 20.65
C CYS A 215 -7.49 23.44 21.64
N GLU A 216 -8.46 24.23 21.21
CA GLU A 216 -9.06 25.31 21.96
C GLU A 216 -10.08 24.79 22.97
N LEU A 217 -10.75 23.67 22.63
CA LEU A 217 -11.70 22.97 23.48
C LEU A 217 -11.24 21.52 23.72
N PRO A 218 -10.35 21.29 24.71
CA PRO A 218 -9.88 19.96 25.10
C PRO A 218 -10.80 19.22 26.08
#